data_AF-A0A8C0JBR7-F1
#
_entry.id   AF-A0A8C0JBR7-F1
#
_cell.length_a   1.000
_cell.length_b   1.000
_cell.length_c   1.000
_cell.angle_alpha   90.00
_cell.angle_beta   90.00
_cell.angle_gamma   90.00
#
_symmetry.space_group_name_H-M   'P 1'
#
loop_
_entity.id
_entity.type
_entity.pdbx_description
1 polymer ?
#
loop_
_entity_poly.entity_id
_entity_poly.type
_entity_poly.pdbx_seq_one_letter_code
_entity_poly.pdbx_strand_id
1 'polypeptide(L)'
;MGRKESRGFSYPRLLLNTRFNPWLFFVIGAHVTATDLPEVLGNLQYNILKNTKMKCKHQPQVKELSWGVDLEKNFPKSLCQFDYIMAADVVYYHPFLEELLLTFHHLCQDNTVILWAMRFRPDTQNQFMSRFQELFDLEVISNFPSLNITLYKAMRREGLGGRILAN
;
A
#
# COMPACT_ATOMS: atom_id res chain seq x y z
N MET A 1 -22.85 -16.80 -34.89
CA MET A 1 -23.42 -15.86 -33.91
C MET A 1 -22.42 -15.71 -32.77
N GLY A 2 -21.49 -14.76 -32.91
CA GLY A 2 -20.41 -14.58 -31.93
C GLY A 2 -20.94 -14.00 -30.63
N ARG A 3 -20.72 -14.70 -29.51
CA ARG A 3 -20.88 -14.10 -28.18
C ARG A 3 -19.93 -12.91 -28.10
N LYS A 4 -20.49 -11.71 -27.97
CA LYS A 4 -19.74 -10.54 -27.54
C LYS A 4 -19.15 -10.87 -26.18
N GLU A 5 -17.83 -10.96 -26.11
CA GLU A 5 -17.06 -10.94 -24.89
C GLU A 5 -17.44 -9.66 -24.14
N SER A 6 -18.16 -9.80 -23.04
CA SER A 6 -18.41 -8.70 -22.13
C SER A 6 -17.05 -8.23 -21.61
N ARG A 7 -16.66 -6.98 -21.89
CA ARG A 7 -15.53 -6.34 -21.22
C ARG A 7 -15.78 -6.45 -19.72
N GLY A 8 -15.13 -7.42 -19.08
CA GLY A 8 -15.28 -7.68 -17.66
C GLY A 8 -14.81 -6.47 -16.88
N PHE A 9 -15.62 -6.01 -15.93
CA PHE A 9 -15.17 -5.01 -14.96
C PHE A 9 -13.96 -5.59 -14.22
N SER A 10 -12.77 -5.01 -14.45
CA SER A 10 -11.58 -5.34 -13.67
C SER A 10 -11.67 -4.63 -12.33
N TYR A 11 -11.64 -5.39 -11.22
CA TYR A 11 -11.65 -4.83 -9.87
C TYR A 11 -10.23 -4.40 -9.47
N PRO A 12 -10.10 -3.32 -8.68
CA PRO A 12 -8.79 -2.82 -8.28
C PRO A 12 -8.08 -3.81 -7.36
N ARG A 13 -6.77 -3.97 -7.56
CA ARG A 13 -5.84 -4.68 -6.67
C ARG A 13 -5.28 -3.73 -5.62
N LEU A 14 -5.52 -4.04 -4.36
CA LEU A 14 -5.15 -3.20 -3.21
C LEU A 14 -4.16 -3.91 -2.31
N LEU A 15 -3.12 -3.20 -1.88
CA LEU A 15 -2.21 -3.62 -0.81
C LEU A 15 -2.47 -2.80 0.45
N LEU A 16 -2.67 -3.43 1.62
CA LEU A 16 -3.01 -2.76 2.88
C LEU A 16 -2.16 -3.25 4.06
N ASN A 17 -1.86 -2.39 5.04
CA ASN A 17 -1.28 -2.78 6.34
C ASN A 17 -2.35 -2.97 7.44
N THR A 18 -2.03 -3.66 8.55
CA THR A 18 -2.99 -3.94 9.66
C THR A 18 -3.60 -2.72 10.32
N ARG A 19 -2.95 -1.56 10.25
CA ARG A 19 -3.44 -0.30 10.84
C ARG A 19 -4.65 0.26 10.11
N PHE A 20 -4.88 -0.17 8.87
CA PHE A 20 -6.11 0.11 8.15
C PHE A 20 -7.16 -0.94 8.52
N ASN A 21 -8.37 -0.53 8.85
CA ASN A 21 -9.45 -1.48 9.09
C ASN A 21 -9.91 -2.00 7.71
N PRO A 22 -9.47 -3.19 7.23
CA PRO A 22 -9.42 -3.50 5.80
C PRO A 22 -10.82 -3.77 5.20
N TRP A 23 -11.83 -3.87 6.08
CA TRP A 23 -13.24 -4.15 5.81
C TRP A 23 -13.88 -3.30 4.76
N LEU A 24 -13.62 -1.99 4.82
CA LEU A 24 -14.25 -1.04 3.93
C LEU A 24 -13.98 -1.41 2.47
N PHE A 25 -12.77 -1.90 2.18
CA PHE A 25 -12.35 -2.22 0.83
C PHE A 25 -12.83 -3.58 0.33
N PHE A 26 -13.04 -4.52 1.23
CA PHE A 26 -13.59 -5.82 0.83
C PHE A 26 -15.08 -5.73 0.46
N VAL A 27 -15.81 -4.77 1.03
CA VAL A 27 -17.23 -4.52 0.73
C VAL A 27 -17.42 -3.89 -0.67
N ILE A 28 -16.47 -3.08 -1.12
CA ILE A 28 -16.52 -2.45 -2.46
C ILE A 28 -16.07 -3.38 -3.60
N GLY A 29 -15.73 -4.64 -3.28
CA GLY A 29 -15.42 -5.67 -4.28
C GLY A 29 -14.02 -5.59 -4.87
N ALA A 30 -13.04 -5.01 -4.17
CA ALA A 30 -11.64 -5.01 -4.60
C ALA A 30 -10.95 -6.37 -4.38
N HIS A 31 -9.89 -6.64 -5.14
CA HIS A 31 -8.94 -7.73 -4.86
C HIS A 31 -7.90 -7.23 -3.86
N VAL A 32 -7.98 -7.67 -2.62
CA VAL A 32 -7.17 -7.09 -1.55
C VAL A 32 -6.17 -8.10 -1.02
N THR A 33 -4.91 -7.66 -0.97
CA THR A 33 -3.81 -8.32 -0.25
C THR A 33 -3.50 -7.48 0.99
N ALA A 34 -3.82 -8.00 2.17
CA ALA A 34 -3.42 -7.40 3.43
C ALA A 34 -2.08 -7.98 3.88
N THR A 35 -1.17 -7.13 4.33
CA THR A 35 0.17 -7.52 4.69
C THR A 35 0.61 -7.00 6.03
N ASP A 36 1.46 -7.78 6.70
CA ASP A 36 2.14 -7.37 7.91
C ASP A 36 3.34 -8.27 8.22
N LEU A 37 3.98 -8.06 9.36
CA LEU A 37 5.04 -8.90 9.89
C LEU A 37 4.53 -10.31 10.24
N PRO A 38 5.36 -11.36 10.08
CA PRO A 38 4.96 -12.75 10.28
C PRO A 38 4.29 -13.00 11.64
N GLU A 39 4.80 -12.40 12.71
CA GLU A 39 4.31 -12.50 14.09
C GLU A 39 2.85 -12.04 14.29
N VAL A 40 2.32 -11.16 13.42
CA VAL A 40 0.95 -10.64 13.56
C VAL A 40 -0.01 -11.12 12.47
N LEU A 41 0.45 -11.95 11.52
CA LEU A 41 -0.39 -12.46 10.42
C LEU A 41 -1.59 -13.27 10.91
N GLY A 42 -1.43 -14.06 11.97
CA GLY A 42 -2.54 -14.83 12.56
C GLY A 42 -3.67 -13.91 13.04
N ASN A 43 -3.32 -12.81 13.70
CA ASN A 43 -4.28 -11.81 14.15
C ASN A 43 -4.92 -11.06 12.98
N LEU A 44 -4.12 -10.70 11.96
CA LEU A 44 -4.62 -10.08 10.73
C LEU A 44 -5.63 -10.98 10.02
N GLN A 45 -5.30 -12.27 9.85
CA GLN A 45 -6.17 -13.26 9.21
C GLN A 45 -7.46 -13.48 10.01
N TYR A 46 -7.35 -13.65 11.34
CA TYR A 46 -8.51 -13.79 12.21
C TYR A 46 -9.41 -12.57 12.10
N ASN A 47 -8.81 -11.38 12.22
CA ASN A 47 -9.53 -10.13 12.11
C ASN A 47 -10.25 -10.15 10.79
N ILE A 48 -9.56 -10.24 9.63
CA ILE A 48 -10.07 -10.28 8.26
C ILE A 48 -11.15 -11.33 8.02
N LEU A 49 -11.15 -12.48 8.67
CA LEU A 49 -12.26 -13.43 8.50
C LEU A 49 -13.52 -12.95 9.23
N LYS A 50 -13.36 -12.41 10.44
CA LYS A 50 -14.48 -12.07 11.34
C LYS A 50 -15.49 -11.09 10.74
N ASN A 51 -15.05 -10.07 10.01
CA ASN A 51 -15.92 -9.05 9.44
C ASN A 51 -16.14 -9.14 7.90
N THR A 52 -15.56 -10.12 7.19
CA THR A 52 -15.70 -10.29 5.71
C THR A 52 -16.51 -11.52 5.38
N LYS A 53 -16.66 -12.44 6.35
CA LYS A 53 -17.35 -13.71 6.14
C LYS A 53 -18.70 -13.47 5.46
N MET A 54 -18.82 -13.99 4.23
CA MET A 54 -20.00 -13.88 3.35
C MET A 54 -20.39 -12.46 2.89
N LYS A 55 -19.53 -11.45 3.08
CA LYS A 55 -19.80 -10.04 2.75
C LYS A 55 -18.96 -9.50 1.60
N CYS A 56 -18.05 -10.30 1.06
CA CYS A 56 -17.02 -9.82 0.13
C CYS A 56 -17.11 -10.55 -1.20
N LYS A 57 -16.96 -9.78 -2.28
CA LYS A 57 -17.02 -10.30 -3.65
C LYS A 57 -15.81 -11.18 -3.98
N HIS A 58 -14.65 -10.82 -3.43
CA HIS A 58 -13.41 -11.57 -3.55
C HIS A 58 -12.88 -11.92 -2.18
N GLN A 59 -12.29 -13.11 -2.06
CA GLN A 59 -11.66 -13.53 -0.82
C GLN A 59 -10.39 -12.70 -0.59
N PRO A 60 -10.27 -12.05 0.58
CA PRO A 60 -9.04 -11.36 0.97
C PRO A 60 -7.86 -12.30 1.03
N GLN A 61 -6.70 -11.84 0.57
CA GLN A 61 -5.42 -12.52 0.78
C GLN A 61 -4.70 -11.89 1.96
N VAL A 62 -4.09 -12.71 2.80
CA VAL A 62 -3.17 -12.28 3.85
C VAL A 62 -1.79 -12.80 3.50
N LYS A 63 -0.78 -11.93 3.54
CA LYS A 63 0.57 -12.27 3.12
C LYS A 63 1.60 -11.55 3.98
N GLU A 64 2.71 -12.22 4.26
CA GLU A 64 3.84 -11.59 4.93
C GLU A 64 4.43 -10.46 4.08
N LEU A 65 4.77 -9.34 4.73
CA LEU A 65 5.59 -8.31 4.13
C LEU A 65 6.41 -7.63 5.23
N SER A 66 7.65 -8.09 5.38
CA SER A 66 8.70 -7.36 6.09
C SER A 66 9.32 -6.33 5.15
N TRP A 67 9.34 -5.05 5.56
CA TRP A 67 9.81 -3.97 4.68
C TRP A 67 11.25 -4.22 4.22
N GLY A 68 11.52 -4.02 2.93
CA GLY A 68 12.86 -4.16 2.33
C GLY A 68 13.38 -5.59 2.19
N VAL A 69 12.65 -6.61 2.68
CA VAL A 69 13.11 -8.00 2.72
C VAL A 69 12.47 -8.83 1.61
N ASP A 70 13.28 -9.52 0.82
CA ASP A 70 12.84 -10.49 -0.20
C ASP A 70 11.76 -9.97 -1.16
N LEU A 71 11.76 -8.67 -1.48
CA LEU A 71 10.65 -8.02 -2.19
C LEU A 71 10.40 -8.61 -3.58
N GLU A 72 11.42 -8.87 -4.40
CA GLU A 72 11.23 -9.48 -5.73
C GLU A 72 10.84 -10.97 -5.64
N LYS A 73 11.33 -11.68 -4.61
CA LYS A 73 10.97 -13.09 -4.38
C LYS A 73 9.52 -13.23 -3.95
N ASN A 74 9.06 -12.38 -3.05
CA ASN A 74 7.73 -12.45 -2.46
C ASN A 74 6.70 -11.67 -3.28
N PHE A 75 7.07 -10.53 -3.86
CA PHE A 75 6.21 -9.65 -4.66
C PHE A 75 6.88 -9.29 -5.99
N PRO A 76 7.12 -10.28 -6.88
CA PRO A 76 7.79 -10.03 -8.16
C PRO A 76 7.02 -9.01 -8.99
N LYS A 77 7.70 -7.98 -9.49
CA LYS A 77 7.05 -6.87 -10.22
C LYS A 77 6.28 -7.35 -11.46
N SER A 78 6.75 -8.42 -12.09
CA SER A 78 6.14 -9.02 -13.28
C SER A 78 4.78 -9.70 -13.01
N LEU A 79 4.50 -10.10 -11.76
CA LEU A 79 3.28 -10.82 -11.39
C LEU A 79 2.40 -10.05 -10.40
N CYS A 80 2.99 -9.12 -9.64
CA CYS A 80 2.31 -8.34 -8.61
C CYS A 80 2.19 -6.88 -9.06
N GLN A 81 1.06 -6.54 -9.66
CA GLN A 81 0.70 -5.17 -10.00
C GLN A 81 -0.48 -4.73 -9.14
N PHE A 82 -0.30 -3.65 -8.36
CA PHE A 82 -1.35 -3.06 -7.55
C PHE A 82 -1.87 -1.79 -8.21
N ASP A 83 -3.18 -1.62 -8.26
CA ASP A 83 -3.79 -0.36 -8.69
C ASP A 83 -3.65 0.68 -7.58
N TYR A 84 -3.80 0.24 -6.33
CA TYR A 84 -3.51 1.08 -5.17
C TYR A 84 -2.70 0.37 -4.09
N ILE A 85 -1.84 1.15 -3.43
CA ILE A 85 -1.20 0.78 -2.17
C ILE A 85 -1.79 1.72 -1.12
N MET A 86 -2.29 1.19 -0.01
CA MET A 86 -2.74 2.03 1.10
C MET A 86 -1.97 1.73 2.36
N ALA A 87 -1.53 2.80 3.01
CA ALA A 87 -0.79 2.74 4.25
C ALA A 87 -1.41 3.71 5.25
N ALA A 88 -1.47 3.31 6.51
CA ALA A 88 -1.85 4.18 7.62
C ALA A 88 -0.87 4.03 8.78
N ASP A 89 -0.44 5.16 9.34
CA ASP A 89 0.40 5.25 10.55
C ASP A 89 1.69 4.37 10.48
N VAL A 90 2.30 4.30 9.29
CA VAL A 90 3.53 3.52 9.04
C VAL A 90 4.83 4.29 9.30
N VAL A 91 4.78 5.63 9.36
CA VAL A 91 5.95 6.48 9.63
C VAL A 91 5.87 7.03 11.04
N TYR A 92 6.77 6.55 11.89
CA TYR A 92 7.02 7.02 13.26
C TYR A 92 8.51 6.87 13.56
N TYR A 93 8.93 7.00 14.83
CA TYR A 93 10.29 6.65 15.26
C TYR A 93 10.53 5.15 15.08
N HIS A 94 10.88 4.79 13.86
CA HIS A 94 11.05 3.42 13.41
C HIS A 94 12.43 3.32 12.75
N PRO A 95 13.23 2.31 13.11
CA PRO A 95 14.57 2.17 12.55
C PRO A 95 14.56 1.80 11.06
N PHE A 96 13.42 1.32 10.54
CA PHE A 96 13.31 0.75 9.19
C PHE A 96 12.60 1.65 8.16
N LEU A 97 12.79 2.98 8.25
CA LEU A 97 12.16 3.92 7.32
C LEU A 97 12.75 3.83 5.90
N GLU A 98 14.00 3.42 5.76
CA GLU A 98 14.65 3.23 4.47
C GLU A 98 14.07 2.01 3.73
N GLU A 99 13.90 0.92 4.45
CA GLU A 99 13.30 -0.31 3.98
C GLU A 99 11.83 -0.10 3.60
N LEU A 100 11.11 0.75 4.34
CA LEU A 100 9.77 1.18 3.97
C LEU A 100 9.77 1.93 2.63
N LEU A 101 10.74 2.82 2.41
CA LEU A 101 10.88 3.55 1.14
C LEU A 101 11.20 2.59 -0.02
N LEU A 102 12.11 1.63 0.18
CA LEU A 102 12.42 0.57 -0.79
C LEU A 102 11.17 -0.26 -1.12
N THR A 103 10.36 -0.56 -0.11
CA THR A 103 9.10 -1.29 -0.26
C THR A 103 8.11 -0.52 -1.14
N PHE A 104 7.88 0.76 -0.86
CA PHE A 104 7.04 1.60 -1.73
C PHE A 104 7.60 1.67 -3.15
N HIS A 105 8.91 1.86 -3.30
CA HIS A 105 9.56 1.93 -4.61
C HIS A 105 9.47 0.60 -5.37
N HIS A 106 9.45 -0.53 -4.70
CA HIS A 106 9.31 -1.83 -5.35
C HIS A 106 7.88 -2.06 -5.84
N LEU A 107 6.90 -1.77 -5.00
CA LEU A 107 5.50 -2.16 -5.22
C LEU A 107 4.71 -1.16 -6.07
N CYS A 108 5.10 0.12 -6.05
CA CYS A 108 4.42 1.17 -6.80
C CYS A 108 4.91 1.17 -8.26
N GLN A 109 4.12 0.65 -9.19
CA GLN A 109 4.43 0.70 -10.62
C GLN A 109 3.90 2.00 -11.24
N ASP A 110 4.15 2.22 -12.53
CA ASP A 110 3.83 3.50 -13.21
C ASP A 110 2.34 3.89 -13.11
N ASN A 111 1.45 2.90 -13.00
CA ASN A 111 0.01 3.12 -12.86
C ASN A 111 -0.52 2.91 -11.42
N THR A 112 0.36 2.75 -10.44
CA THR A 112 -0.04 2.54 -9.04
C THR A 112 -0.22 3.86 -8.33
N VAL A 113 -1.32 3.98 -7.57
CA VAL A 113 -1.58 5.13 -6.69
C VAL A 113 -1.37 4.73 -5.23
N ILE A 114 -0.50 5.44 -4.52
CA ILE A 114 -0.33 5.28 -3.08
C ILE A 114 -1.31 6.23 -2.37
N LEU A 115 -2.16 5.69 -1.49
CA LEU A 115 -3.00 6.45 -0.57
C LEU A 115 -2.47 6.29 0.84
N TRP A 116 -1.97 7.36 1.42
CA TRP A 116 -1.23 7.27 2.67
C TRP A 116 -1.75 8.24 3.72
N ALA A 117 -2.34 7.69 4.77
CA ALA A 117 -2.79 8.45 5.92
C ALA A 117 -1.69 8.51 6.98
N MET A 118 -1.16 9.71 7.23
CA MET A 118 -0.08 9.94 8.18
C MET A 118 -0.57 10.84 9.32
N ARG A 119 -0.25 10.47 10.56
CA ARG A 119 -0.35 11.38 11.70
C ARG A 119 0.92 12.22 11.79
N PHE A 120 0.81 13.55 11.86
CA PHE A 120 1.97 14.44 11.92
C PHE A 120 2.75 14.25 13.24
N ARG A 121 4.07 14.07 13.15
CA ARG A 121 5.00 13.92 14.28
C ARG A 121 6.27 14.72 13.95
N PRO A 122 6.55 15.84 14.63
CA PRO A 122 7.56 16.83 14.21
C PRO A 122 8.97 16.27 14.01
N ASP A 123 9.40 15.31 14.83
CA ASP A 123 10.84 15.01 14.99
C ASP A 123 11.42 13.99 13.98
N THR A 124 10.58 13.30 13.21
CA THR A 124 11.01 12.18 12.34
C THR A 124 10.60 12.31 10.87
N GLN A 125 9.82 13.34 10.53
CA GLN A 125 9.16 13.42 9.22
C GLN A 125 10.02 14.06 8.12
N ASN A 126 10.93 14.97 8.45
CA ASN A 126 11.57 15.79 7.43
C ASN A 126 12.46 14.98 6.46
N GLN A 127 13.24 14.03 6.96
CA GLN A 127 14.15 13.25 6.11
C GLN A 127 13.40 12.21 5.27
N PHE A 128 12.51 11.43 5.89
CA PHE A 128 11.71 10.45 5.14
C PHE A 128 10.86 11.13 4.07
N MET A 129 10.24 12.28 4.38
CA MET A 129 9.43 12.99 3.40
C MET A 129 10.24 13.55 2.24
N SER A 130 11.41 14.10 2.52
CA SER A 130 12.32 14.56 1.45
C SER A 130 12.68 13.41 0.51
N ARG A 131 13.11 12.25 1.04
CA ARG A 131 13.48 11.09 0.23
C ARG A 131 12.29 10.44 -0.48
N PHE A 132 11.12 10.40 0.15
CA PHE A 132 9.90 9.94 -0.47
C PHE A 132 9.53 10.83 -1.67
N GLN A 133 9.62 12.15 -1.48
CA GLN A 133 9.39 13.13 -2.54
C GLN A 133 10.47 13.14 -3.61
N GLU A 134 11.63 12.49 -3.44
CA GLU A 134 12.57 12.28 -4.55
C GLU A 134 12.00 11.26 -5.55
N LEU A 135 11.32 10.22 -5.07
CA LEU A 135 10.83 9.09 -5.87
C LEU A 135 9.38 9.23 -6.33
N PHE A 136 8.57 9.98 -5.59
CA PHE A 136 7.12 10.08 -5.80
C PHE A 136 6.65 11.53 -5.86
N ASP A 137 5.70 11.79 -6.75
CA ASP A 137 4.90 13.01 -6.72
C ASP A 137 3.85 12.89 -5.63
N LEU A 138 3.90 13.80 -4.66
CA LEU A 138 3.10 13.75 -3.44
C LEU A 138 2.10 14.92 -3.42
N GLU A 139 0.82 14.58 -3.29
CA GLU A 139 -0.31 15.50 -3.25
C GLU A 139 -1.07 15.34 -1.92
N VAL A 140 -1.43 16.45 -1.26
CA VAL A 140 -2.32 16.41 -0.10
C VAL A 140 -3.77 16.34 -0.59
N ILE A 141 -4.48 15.27 -0.23
CA ILE A 141 -5.90 15.11 -0.57
C ILE A 141 -6.79 15.74 0.49
N SER A 142 -6.49 15.48 1.77
CA SER A 142 -7.29 15.98 2.89
C SER A 142 -6.44 16.18 4.13
N ASN A 143 -6.79 17.19 4.93
CA ASN A 143 -6.22 17.42 6.25
C ASN A 143 -7.31 17.28 7.33
N PHE A 144 -6.97 16.62 8.43
CA PHE A 144 -7.80 16.43 9.61
C PHE A 144 -7.07 16.97 10.85
N PRO A 145 -7.05 18.30 11.06
CA PRO A 145 -6.23 18.93 12.10
C PRO A 145 -6.56 18.45 13.52
N SER A 146 -7.84 18.20 13.82
CA SER A 146 -8.28 17.71 15.14
C SER A 146 -7.74 16.33 15.49
N LEU A 147 -7.42 15.52 14.47
CA LEU A 147 -6.81 14.20 14.61
C LEU A 147 -5.30 14.22 14.38
N ASN A 148 -4.77 15.38 13.96
CA ASN A 148 -3.42 15.55 13.49
C ASN A 148 -3.06 14.59 12.35
N ILE A 149 -4.00 14.31 11.44
CA ILE A 149 -3.84 13.36 10.32
C ILE A 149 -3.92 14.10 8.99
N THR A 150 -3.04 13.75 8.06
CA THR A 150 -3.09 14.18 6.65
C THR A 150 -3.20 12.93 5.77
N LEU A 151 -4.12 12.99 4.80
CA LEU A 151 -4.24 12.00 3.73
C LEU A 151 -3.47 12.50 2.51
N TYR A 152 -2.47 11.73 2.10
CA TYR A 152 -1.69 11.96 0.91
C TYR A 152 -2.09 11.00 -0.20
N LYS A 153 -1.95 11.47 -1.44
CA LYS A 153 -1.89 10.66 -2.64
C LYS A 153 -0.48 10.78 -3.20
N ALA A 154 0.11 9.67 -3.58
CA ALA A 154 1.40 9.67 -4.25
C ALA A 154 1.41 8.78 -5.49
N MET A 155 2.18 9.18 -6.50
CA MET A 155 2.40 8.42 -7.72
C MET A 155 3.90 8.43 -8.05
N ARG A 156 4.38 7.40 -8.74
CA ARG A 156 5.79 7.36 -9.18
C ARG A 156 6.07 8.56 -10.07
N ARG A 157 7.17 9.27 -9.79
CA ARG A 157 7.60 10.38 -10.65
C ARG A 157 8.16 9.86 -11.97
N GLU A 158 7.71 10.45 -13.07
CA GLU A 158 8.22 10.10 -14.41
C GLU A 158 9.71 10.49 -14.55
N GLY A 159 10.53 9.58 -15.12
CA GLY A 159 11.93 9.86 -15.46
C GLY A 159 13.02 9.39 -14.47
N LEU A 160 12.67 8.72 -13.36
CA LEU A 160 13.65 8.27 -12.34
C LEU A 160 13.92 6.76 -12.30
N GLY A 161 13.37 5.98 -13.25
CA GLY A 161 13.45 4.51 -13.27
C GLY A 161 14.85 3.89 -13.38
N GLY A 162 15.94 4.67 -13.45
CA GLY A 162 17.29 4.15 -13.66
C GLY A 162 18.44 4.82 -12.90
N ARG A 163 18.22 5.73 -11.94
CA ARG A 163 19.33 6.55 -11.38
C ARG A 163 19.56 6.54 -9.87
N ILE A 164 18.67 5.99 -9.03
CA ILE A 164 18.75 6.27 -7.58
C ILE A 164 19.28 5.10 -6.73
N LEU A 165 19.53 3.90 -7.28
CA LEU A 165 20.06 2.76 -6.52
C LEU A 165 21.48 2.33 -6.91
N ALA A 166 22.30 3.26 -7.41
CA ALA A 166 23.73 3.05 -7.56
C ALA A 166 24.47 3.93 -6.54
N ASN A 167 24.63 3.41 -5.34
CA ASN A 167 25.74 3.68 -4.41
C ASN A 167 25.72 2.65 -3.30
#